data_AF-A0A3P7M9W7-F1
#
_entry.id   AF-A0A3P7M9W7-F1
#
_cell.length_a   1.000
_cell.length_b   1.000
_cell.length_c   1.000
_cell.angle_alpha   90.00
_cell.angle_beta   90.00
_cell.angle_gamma   90.00
#
_symmetry.space_group_name_H-M   'P 1'
#
loop_
_entity.id
_entity.type
_entity.pdbx_description
1 polymer ?
#
loop_
_entity_poly.entity_id
_entity_poly.type
_entity_poly.pdbx_seq_one_letter_code
_entity_poly.pdbx_strand_id
1 'polypeptide(L)'
;MCKIDKYFYAVGGYNTMVTNTAVRFDGRKWERTCDITLARSALRLVLLKAWPDPVELLSETSSEANDPNDSLGNSEPLTPQPTSDSCEMTAASNDSAN
;
A
#
# COMPACT_ATOMS: atom_id res chain seq x y z
N MET A 1 5.96 -13.38 7.75
CA MET A 1 6.43 -14.64 7.15
C MET A 1 5.30 -15.24 6.33
N CYS A 2 5.59 -15.84 5.18
CA CYS A 2 4.61 -16.59 4.38
C CYS A 2 5.21 -17.92 3.91
N LYS A 3 4.38 -18.89 3.52
CA LYS A 3 4.81 -20.17 2.96
C LYS A 3 4.42 -20.22 1.48
N ILE A 4 5.38 -20.53 0.61
CA ILE A 4 5.18 -20.73 -0.82
C ILE A 4 5.79 -22.09 -1.16
N ASP A 5 4.96 -23.01 -1.66
CA ASP A 5 5.32 -24.42 -1.87
C ASP A 5 5.95 -25.06 -0.63
N LYS A 6 7.23 -25.45 -0.73
CA LYS A 6 8.01 -26.05 0.35
C LYS A 6 8.84 -25.05 1.15
N TYR A 7 8.83 -23.77 0.78
CA TYR A 7 9.69 -22.75 1.37
C TYR A 7 8.92 -21.83 2.30
N PHE A 8 9.58 -21.37 3.36
CA PHE A 8 9.11 -20.27 4.19
C PHE A 8 9.90 -19.00 3.88
N TYR A 9 9.22 -17.88 3.71
CA TYR A 9 9.83 -16.59 3.37
C TYR A 9 9.69 -15.61 4.53
N ALA A 10 10.81 -15.00 4.91
CA ALA A 10 10.87 -13.85 5.79
C ALA A 10 11.37 -12.65 4.98
N VAL A 11 10.64 -11.53 5.06
CA VAL A 11 10.90 -10.33 4.26
C VAL A 11 10.91 -9.13 5.18
N GLY A 12 11.94 -8.29 5.04
CA GLY A 12 12.19 -7.15 5.89
C GLY A 12 12.48 -7.56 7.33
N GLY A 13 12.03 -6.75 8.28
CA GLY A 13 12.21 -6.96 9.70
C GLY A 13 13.07 -5.88 10.34
N TYR A 14 13.46 -6.12 11.59
CA TYR A 14 14.28 -5.22 12.39
C TYR A 14 15.27 -6.06 13.20
N ASN A 15 16.53 -5.67 13.16
CA ASN A 15 17.55 -6.17 14.09
C ASN A 15 18.13 -5.00 14.91
N THR A 16 19.19 -4.35 14.42
CA THR A 16 19.70 -3.05 14.84
C THR A 16 19.13 -1.92 13.97
N MET A 17 18.71 -2.25 12.75
CA MET A 17 18.07 -1.34 11.81
C MET A 17 16.93 -2.05 11.07
N VAL A 18 16.03 -1.25 10.48
CA VAL A 18 15.00 -1.79 9.59
C VAL A 18 15.69 -2.36 8.35
N THR A 19 15.35 -3.58 7.98
CA THR A 19 15.98 -4.28 6.86
C THR A 19 15.07 -4.33 5.65
N ASN A 20 15.68 -4.45 4.47
CA ASN A 20 15.00 -4.68 3.20
C ASN A 20 15.25 -6.10 2.67
N THR A 21 15.88 -6.97 3.46
CA THR A 21 16.30 -8.28 2.98
C THR A 21 15.14 -9.27 2.95
N ALA A 22 15.09 -10.10 1.92
CA ALA A 22 14.25 -11.29 1.87
C ALA A 22 15.12 -12.56 1.94
N VAL A 23 14.72 -13.49 2.80
CA VAL A 23 15.32 -14.80 2.96
C VAL A 23 14.27 -15.90 2.85
N ARG A 24 14.67 -17.06 2.34
CA ARG A 24 13.85 -18.27 2.29
C ARG A 24 14.47 -19.39 3.13
N PHE A 25 13.62 -20.23 3.70
CA PHE A 25 13.99 -21.46 4.41
C PHE A 25 13.47 -22.68 3.68
N ASP A 26 14.33 -23.65 3.42
CA ASP A 26 14.02 -24.89 2.68
C ASP A 26 13.68 -26.09 3.59
N GLY A 27 13.63 -25.88 4.91
CA GLY A 27 13.51 -26.94 5.92
C GLY A 27 14.83 -27.29 6.59
N ARG A 28 15.97 -26.82 6.08
CA ARG A 28 17.32 -27.11 6.60
C ARG A 28 18.18 -25.87 6.76
N LYS A 29 18.14 -24.93 5.82
CA LYS A 29 18.96 -23.72 5.81
C LYS A 29 18.19 -22.48 5.34
N TRP A 30 18.68 -21.32 5.75
CA TRP A 30 18.23 -20.02 5.28
C TRP A 30 19.13 -19.54 4.14
N GLU A 31 18.52 -18.97 3.10
CA GLU A 31 19.21 -18.39 1.94
C GLU A 31 18.62 -17.02 1.61
N ARG A 32 19.47 -16.03 1.27
CA ARG A 32 19.02 -14.73 0.76
C ARG A 32 18.47 -14.89 -0.65
N THR A 33 17.32 -14.27 -0.92
CA THR A 33 16.68 -14.34 -2.23
C THR A 33 16.81 -13.03 -2.99
N CYS A 34 16.42 -11.92 -2.38
CA CYS A 34 16.40 -10.59 -2.98
C CYS A 34 16.24 -9.53 -1.89
N ASP A 35 16.29 -8.26 -2.30
CA ASP A 35 15.94 -7.14 -1.44
C ASP A 35 14.66 -6.46 -1.95
N ILE A 36 13.80 -6.04 -1.03
CA ILE A 36 12.69 -5.14 -1.34
C ILE A 36 13.21 -3.71 -1.50
N THR A 37 12.50 -2.89 -2.29
CA THR A 37 12.93 -1.53 -2.62
C THR A 37 13.12 -0.64 -1.39
N LEU A 38 12.27 -0.80 -0.38
CA LEU A 38 12.29 0.01 0.84
C LEU A 38 12.32 -0.89 2.06
N ALA A 39 13.21 -0.59 3.01
CA ALA A 39 13.29 -1.31 4.27
C ALA A 39 11.97 -1.15 5.06
N ARG A 40 11.43 -2.27 5.55
CA ARG A 40 10.16 -2.31 6.28
C ARG A 40 10.25 -3.28 7.46
N SER A 41 9.70 -2.90 8.59
CA SER A 41 9.47 -3.76 9.75
C SER A 41 7.96 -3.86 10.03
N ALA A 42 7.54 -4.85 10.84
CA ALA A 42 6.14 -5.08 11.20
C ALA A 42 5.17 -5.20 10.00
N LEU A 43 5.67 -5.67 8.84
CA LEU A 43 4.88 -5.79 7.63
C LEU A 43 4.03 -7.08 7.61
N ARG A 44 2.89 -7.02 6.93
CA ARG A 44 2.07 -8.19 6.60
C ARG A 44 2.39 -8.63 5.17
N LEU A 45 2.65 -9.92 4.99
CA LEU A 45 2.79 -10.53 3.66
C LEU A 45 1.48 -11.22 3.29
N VAL A 46 1.02 -10.99 2.06
CA VAL A 46 -0.11 -11.69 1.47
C VAL A 46 0.40 -12.45 0.26
N LEU A 47 0.09 -13.75 0.19
CA LEU A 47 0.38 -14.57 -0.98
C LEU A 47 -0.87 -14.64 -1.85
N LEU A 48 -0.72 -14.31 -3.12
CA LEU A 48 -1.81 -14.35 -4.08
C LEU A 48 -1.54 -15.50 -5.04
N LYS A 49 -2.52 -16.40 -5.18
CA LYS A 49 -2.38 -17.65 -5.93
C LYS A 49 -2.20 -17.43 -7.44
N ALA A 50 -2.82 -16.37 -7.94
CA ALA A 50 -2.59 -15.80 -9.26
C ALA A 50 -2.66 -14.29 -9.05
N TRP A 51 -1.59 -13.58 -9.39
CA TRP A 51 -1.66 -12.13 -9.54
C TRP A 51 -1.92 -11.90 -11.03
N PRO A 52 -3.09 -11.35 -11.43
CA PRO A 52 -3.25 -10.89 -12.80
C PRO A 52 -2.16 -9.86 -13.10
N ASP A 53 -1.81 -9.68 -14.37
CA ASP A 53 -0.83 -8.66 -14.73
C ASP A 53 -1.29 -7.32 -14.11
N PRO A 54 -0.51 -6.67 -13.23
CA PRO A 54 -0.93 -5.43 -12.60
C PRO A 54 -1.24 -4.33 -13.61
N VAL A 55 -0.72 -4.43 -14.84
CA VAL A 55 -1.06 -3.53 -15.95
C VAL A 55 -2.50 -3.73 -16.43
N GLU A 56 -3.02 -4.97 -16.41
CA GLU A 56 -4.41 -5.27 -16.77
C GLU A 56 -5.39 -4.61 -15.78
N LEU A 57 -5.04 -4.53 -14.49
CA LEU A 57 -5.85 -3.88 -13.45
C LEU A 57 -5.98 -2.36 -13.63
N LEU A 58 -5.04 -1.71 -14.33
CA LEU A 58 -5.09 -0.26 -14.59
C LEU A 58 -6.08 0.09 -15.71
N SER A 59 -6.53 -0.90 -16.48
CA SER A 59 -7.29 -0.70 -17.71
C SER A 59 -8.82 -0.67 -17.49
N GLU A 60 -9.32 -1.09 -16.33
CA GLU A 60 -10.77 -1.20 -16.05
C GLU A 60 -11.44 0.11 -15.57
N THR A 61 -10.71 1.23 -15.49
CA THR A 61 -11.27 2.50 -14.96
C THR A 61 -11.76 3.49 -16.05
N SER A 62 -11.69 3.15 -17.34
CA SER A 62 -12.11 4.08 -18.41
C SER A 62 -13.24 3.54 -19.29
N SER A 63 -14.40 3.28 -18.70
CA SER A 63 -15.73 3.20 -19.35
C SER A 63 -16.70 2.83 -18.22
N GLU A 64 -17.62 3.66 -17.76
CA GLU A 64 -18.63 4.39 -18.51
C GLU A 64 -19.01 5.71 -17.82
N ALA A 65 -19.01 6.79 -18.59
CA ALA A 65 -20.02 7.84 -18.48
C ALA A 65 -20.29 8.31 -19.92
N ASN A 66 -20.92 7.45 -20.70
CA ASN A 66 -21.61 7.91 -21.91
C ASN A 66 -22.94 8.51 -21.44
N ASP A 67 -22.97 9.82 -21.22
CA ASP A 67 -24.21 10.59 -21.22
C ASP A 67 -24.40 11.16 -22.63
N PRO A 68 -25.31 10.61 -23.46
CA PRO A 68 -25.63 11.20 -24.74
C PRO A 68 -26.73 12.26 -24.56
N ASN A 69 -26.30 13.53 -24.56
CA ASN A 69 -27.09 14.74 -24.80
C ASN A 69 -28.35 14.97 -23.95
N ASP A 70 -28.35 16.05 -23.17
CA ASP A 70 -29.48 16.97 -23.27
C ASP A 70 -29.07 18.44 -23.25
N SER A 71 -29.80 19.21 -24.05
CA SER A 71 -29.49 20.51 -24.63
C SER A 71 -29.59 21.70 -23.64
N LEU A 72 -28.85 22.77 -23.98
CA LEU A 72 -28.84 24.13 -23.41
C LEU A 72 -30.05 24.56 -22.56
N GLY A 73 -29.76 25.06 -21.37
CA GLY A 73 -30.60 25.97 -20.60
C GLY A 73 -29.77 26.78 -19.61
N ASN A 74 -29.51 28.05 -19.92
CA ASN A 74 -28.73 28.97 -19.08
C ASN A 74 -29.46 29.30 -17.78
N SER A 75 -28.78 29.22 -16.62
CA SER A 75 -29.09 30.06 -15.44
C SER A 75 -27.99 30.01 -14.37
N GLU A 76 -27.29 31.14 -14.26
CA GLU A 76 -26.56 31.76 -13.13
C GLU A 76 -25.44 31.04 -12.31
N PRO A 77 -24.41 31.79 -11.88
CA PRO A 77 -23.21 31.24 -11.25
C PRO A 77 -23.37 31.04 -9.74
N LEU A 78 -23.14 29.81 -9.27
CA LEU A 78 -23.03 29.48 -7.85
C LEU A 78 -21.61 29.79 -7.32
N THR A 79 -21.58 30.54 -6.22
CA THR A 79 -20.40 31.02 -5.49
C THR A 79 -19.62 29.85 -4.85
N PRO A 80 -18.27 29.84 -4.85
CA PRO A 80 -17.50 28.77 -4.23
C PRO A 80 -17.48 28.88 -2.69
N GLN A 81 -17.84 27.79 -1.99
CA GLN A 81 -17.57 27.61 -0.56
C GLN A 81 -16.30 26.77 -0.37
N PRO A 82 -15.37 27.17 0.52
CA PRO A 82 -14.22 26.36 0.90
C PRO A 82 -14.60 25.42 2.05
N THR A 83 -14.53 24.11 1.84
CA THR A 83 -14.47 23.14 2.94
C THR A 83 -13.00 22.82 3.22
N SER A 84 -12.56 23.22 4.41
CA SER A 84 -11.19 23.09 4.91
C SER A 84 -10.81 21.63 5.19
N ASP A 85 -9.69 21.21 4.60
CA ASP A 85 -8.88 20.13 5.14
C ASP A 85 -8.22 20.59 6.45
N SER A 86 -8.40 19.85 7.54
CA SER A 86 -7.41 19.77 8.62
C SER A 86 -7.68 18.56 9.51
N CYS A 87 -7.03 17.44 9.23
CA CYS A 87 -6.84 16.37 10.21
C CYS A 87 -5.53 16.64 10.94
N GLU A 88 -5.61 17.43 12.00
CA GLU A 88 -4.49 17.75 12.88
C GLU A 88 -4.16 16.53 13.75
N MET A 89 -2.94 16.00 13.60
CA MET A 89 -2.45 14.84 14.33
C MET A 89 -1.64 15.34 15.54
N THR A 90 -2.28 15.42 16.71
CA THR A 90 -1.64 15.88 17.94
C THR A 90 -0.73 14.78 18.50
N ALA A 91 0.58 15.04 18.57
CA ALA A 91 1.54 14.16 19.22
C ALA A 91 1.40 14.27 20.76
N ALA A 92 1.23 13.15 21.45
CA ALA A 92 1.28 13.08 22.90
C ALA A 92 2.73 13.21 23.38
N SER A 93 3.05 14.31 24.04
CA SER A 93 4.32 14.50 24.75
C SER A 93 4.13 14.04 26.20
N ASN A 94 4.81 12.97 26.58
CA ASN A 94 4.84 12.48 27.98
C ASN A 94 6.05 13.10 28.68
N ASP A 95 5.84 14.19 29.42
CA ASP A 95 6.77 14.63 30.46
C ASP A 95 6.54 13.77 31.71
N SER A 96 7.50 12.91 32.03
CA SER A 96 7.60 12.26 33.33
C SER A 96 8.62 13.03 34.16
N ALA A 97 8.13 13.93 35.01
CA ALA A 97 8.91 14.50 36.10
C ALA A 97 8.82 13.58 37.31
N ASN A 98 9.95 12.97 37.68
CA ASN A 98 10.34 12.77 39.08
C ASN A 98 11.86 12.58 39.18
#